data_AF-A0A661UXC7-F1
#
_entry.id   AF-A0A661UXC7-F1
#
_cell.length_a   1.000
_cell.length_b   1.000
_cell.length_c   1.000
_cell.angle_alpha   90.00
_cell.angle_beta   90.00
_cell.angle_gamma   90.00
#
_symmetry.space_group_name_H-M   'P 1'
#
loop_
_entity.id
_entity.type
_entity.pdbx_description
1 polymer ?
#
loop_
_entity_poly.entity_id
_entity_poly.type
_entity_poly.pdbx_seq_one_letter_code
_entity_poly.pdbx_strand_id
1 'polypeptide(L)' 'MRKYIGLILVLIIIPGLLSAEIFAKTGTAMLQFLKIGVDARAIGMGEAYTAISDDISSVYWNPAG' A
#
# COMPACT_ATOMS: atom_id res chain seq x y z
N MET A 1 -43.77 5.20 -12.78
CA MET A 1 -42.60 4.37 -12.40
C MET A 1 -41.30 4.81 -13.08
N ARG A 2 -41.29 5.11 -14.40
CA ARG A 2 -40.09 5.55 -15.14
C ARG A 2 -39.35 6.77 -14.53
N LYS A 3 -40.07 7.73 -13.95
CA LYS A 3 -39.50 8.92 -13.28
C LYS A 3 -38.69 8.62 -12.00
N TYR A 4 -38.96 7.51 -11.32
CA TYR A 4 -38.27 7.13 -10.08
C TYR A 4 -36.99 6.33 -10.34
N ILE A 5 -36.87 5.70 -11.52
CA ILE A 5 -35.69 4.93 -11.92
C ILE A 5 -34.46 5.83 -12.04
N GLY A 6 -34.62 7.02 -12.63
CA GLY A 6 -33.54 8.01 -12.72
C GLY A 6 -33.05 8.47 -11.33
N LEU A 7 -33.97 8.69 -10.40
CA LEU A 7 -33.64 9.07 -9.01
C LEU A 7 -32.88 7.97 -8.28
N ILE A 8 -33.26 6.70 -8.45
CA ILE A 8 -32.58 5.55 -7.84
C ILE A 8 -31.16 5.40 -8.41
N LEU A 9 -30.99 5.54 -9.73
CA LEU A 9 -29.66 5.51 -10.36
C LEU A 9 -28.74 6.60 -9.83
N VAL A 10 -29.26 7.83 -9.72
CA VAL A 10 -28.51 8.96 -9.18
C VAL A 10 -28.10 8.72 -7.73
N LEU A 11 -28.99 8.19 -6.89
CA LEU A 11 -28.70 7.84 -5.50
C LEU A 11 -27.58 6.80 -5.36
N ILE A 12 -27.51 5.84 -6.27
CA ILE A 12 -26.48 4.79 -6.28
C ILE A 12 -25.13 5.32 -6.79
N ILE A 13 -25.14 6.23 -7.76
CA ILE A 13 -23.91 6.69 -8.43
C ILE A 13 -23.20 7.79 -7.63
N ILE A 14 -23.95 8.67 -6.94
CA ILE A 14 -23.40 9.82 -6.21
C ILE A 14 -22.34 9.44 -5.16
N PRO A 15 -22.51 8.41 -4.30
CA PRO A 15 -21.51 8.05 -3.30
C PRO A 15 -20.16 7.62 -3.88
N GLY A 16 -20.16 6.97 -5.04
CA GLY A 16 -18.94 6.56 -5.73
C GLY A 16 -18.16 7.75 -6.31
N LEU A 17 -18.87 8.81 -6.73
CA LEU A 17 -18.25 10.04 -7.24
C LEU A 17 -17.74 10.97 -6.13
N LEU A 18 -18.31 10.88 -4.92
CA LEU A 18 -17.93 11.69 -3.76
C LEU A 18 -16.89 11.03 -2.85
N SER A 19 -16.49 9.79 -3.14
CA SER A 19 -15.42 9.11 -2.41
C SER A 19 -14.07 9.73 -2.76
N ALA A 20 -13.66 10.77 -2.02
CA ALA A 20 -12.30 11.26 -2.05
C ALA A 20 -11.41 10.26 -1.30
N GLU A 21 -10.38 9.73 -1.96
CA GLU A 21 -9.34 8.98 -1.28
C GLU A 21 -8.65 9.92 -0.28
N ILE A 22 -8.85 9.66 1.02
CA ILE A 22 -8.08 10.32 2.06
C ILE A 22 -6.67 9.75 1.94
N PHE A 23 -5.79 10.46 1.23
CA PHE A 23 -4.37 10.18 1.28
C PHE A 23 -3.94 10.46 2.72
N ALA A 24 -3.76 9.39 3.51
CA ALA A 24 -3.19 9.53 4.85
C ALA A 24 -1.89 10.34 4.71
N LYS A 25 -1.63 11.28 5.63
CA LYS A 25 -0.35 12.00 5.68
C LYS A 25 0.76 11.02 6.04
N THR A 26 1.18 10.21 5.09
CA THR A 26 2.31 9.31 5.20
C THR A 26 3.59 10.13 5.04
N GLY A 27 4.61 9.86 5.86
CA GLY A 27 5.90 10.58 5.79
C GLY A 27 6.05 11.74 6.79
N THR A 28 5.22 11.83 7.83
CA THR A 28 5.49 12.69 9.00
C THR A 28 6.64 12.15 9.87
N ALA A 29 7.05 10.90 9.66
CA ALA A 29 8.23 10.31 10.28
C ALA A 29 9.49 10.77 9.53
N MET A 30 10.51 11.24 10.25
CA MET A 30 11.75 11.78 9.67
C MET A 30 12.57 10.74 8.85
N LEU A 31 12.29 9.45 8.99
CA LEU A 31 13.10 8.35 8.44
C LEU A 31 12.46 7.67 7.22
N GLN A 32 11.97 8.47 6.26
CA GLN A 32 11.32 7.95 5.05
C GLN A 32 12.26 7.06 4.21
N PHE A 33 13.58 7.23 4.32
CA PHE A 33 14.58 6.40 3.65
C PHE A 33 14.55 4.93 4.09
N LEU A 34 13.98 4.59 5.26
CA LEU A 34 13.83 3.20 5.70
C LEU A 34 12.87 2.40 4.81
N LYS A 35 12.00 3.07 4.05
CA LYS A 35 11.12 2.43 3.06
C LYS A 35 11.84 2.08 1.76
N ILE A 36 13.09 2.50 1.60
CA ILE A 36 13.90 2.12 0.46
C ILE A 36 14.53 0.78 0.83
N GLY A 37 14.07 -0.29 0.17
CA GLY A 37 14.62 -1.62 0.37
C GLY A 37 16.13 -1.67 0.11
N VAL A 38 16.79 -2.57 0.81
CA VAL A 38 18.22 -2.89 0.64
C VAL A 38 18.34 -4.24 -0.05
N ASP A 39 19.39 -4.39 -0.87
CA ASP A 39 19.70 -5.59 -1.65
C ASP A 39 18.82 -5.82 -2.90
N ALA A 40 19.47 -6.09 -4.03
CA ALA A 40 18.81 -6.22 -5.32
C ALA A 40 17.96 -7.49 -5.44
N ARG A 41 18.37 -8.58 -4.78
CA ARG A 41 17.61 -9.84 -4.78
C ARG A 41 16.34 -9.68 -3.96
N ALA A 42 16.43 -9.07 -2.77
CA ALA A 42 15.27 -8.80 -1.94
C ALA A 42 14.27 -7.87 -2.62
N ILE A 43 14.74 -6.80 -3.29
CA ILE A 43 13.89 -5.92 -4.10
C ILE A 43 13.26 -6.68 -5.27
N GLY A 44 14.02 -7.53 -5.96
CA GLY A 44 13.51 -8.38 -7.05
C GLY A 44 12.42 -9.36 -6.61
N MET A 45 12.41 -9.73 -5.32
CA MET A 45 11.37 -10.55 -4.70
C MET A 45 10.19 -9.73 -4.14
N GLY A 46 10.15 -8.42 -4.40
CA GLY A 46 9.10 -7.53 -3.91
C GLY A 46 9.18 -7.31 -2.39
N GLU A 47 10.39 -7.22 -1.84
CA GLU A 47 10.66 -7.03 -0.41
C GLU A 47 10.21 -8.21 0.48
N ALA A 48 9.82 -9.34 -0.13
CA ALA A 48 9.41 -10.56 0.56
C ALA A 48 10.60 -11.43 0.97
N TYR A 49 11.47 -10.91 1.85
CA TYR A 49 12.76 -11.53 2.19
C TYR A 49 12.87 -12.10 3.62
N THR A 50 11.80 -12.02 4.42
CA THR A 50 11.84 -12.39 5.86
C THR A 50 12.24 -13.84 6.13
N ALA A 51 11.91 -14.78 5.24
CA ALA A 51 12.22 -16.20 5.43
C ALA A 51 13.68 -16.59 5.09
N ILE A 52 14.49 -15.64 4.61
CA ILE A 52 15.86 -15.90 4.14
C ILE A 52 16.87 -15.36 5.16
N SER A 53 17.71 -16.26 5.68
CA SER A 53 18.77 -15.94 6.66
C SER A 53 20.20 -16.25 6.20
N ASP A 54 20.36 -16.69 4.95
CA ASP A 54 21.63 -17.22 4.44
C ASP A 54 22.59 -16.18 3.86
N ASP A 55 22.30 -14.87 3.95
CA ASP A 55 23.18 -13.82 3.42
C ASP A 55 23.22 -12.55 4.27
N ILE A 56 24.11 -11.62 3.89
CA ILE A 56 24.36 -10.41 4.66
C ILE A 56 23.17 -9.44 4.69
N SER A 57 22.30 -9.48 3.68
CA SER A 57 21.10 -8.65 3.63
C SER A 57 20.05 -9.10 4.66
N SER A 58 20.14 -10.33 5.16
CA SER A 58 19.28 -10.84 6.23
C SER A 58 19.37 -10.00 7.51
N VAL A 59 20.49 -9.30 7.77
CA VAL A 59 20.56 -8.36 8.91
C VAL A 59 19.54 -7.21 8.79
N TYR A 60 19.22 -6.79 7.56
CA TYR A 60 18.22 -5.76 7.29
C TYR A 60 16.79 -6.34 7.27
N TRP A 61 16.60 -7.56 6.73
CA TRP A 61 15.28 -8.16 6.48
C TRP A 61 14.76 -9.11 7.57
N ASN A 62 15.64 -9.89 8.19
CA ASN A 62 15.35 -10.81 9.31
C ASN A 62 16.61 -11.01 10.20
N PRO A 63 16.89 -10.09 11.14
CA PRO A 63 18.05 -10.21 12.02
C PRO A 63 17.95 -11.35 13.05
N ALA A 64 16.79 -11.98 13.21
CA ALA A 64 16.62 -13.12 14.11
C ALA A 64 17.12 -14.45 13.51
N GLY A 65 17.24 -14.53 12.18
CA GLY A 65 17.46 -15.77 11.45
C GLY A 65 16.17 -16.43 10.99
#